data_AF-A0A5C8GJ02-F1
#
_entry.id   AF-A0A5C8GJ02-F1
#
_cell.length_a   1.000
_cell.length_b   1.000
_cell.length_c   1.000
_cell.angle_alpha   90.00
_cell.angle_beta   90.00
_cell.angle_gamma   90.00
#
_symmetry.space_group_name_H-M   'P 1'
#
loop_
_entity.id
_entity.type
_entity.pdbx_description
1 polymer ?
#
loop_
_entity_poly.entity_id
_entity_poly.type
_entity_poly.pdbx_seq_one_letter_code
_entity_poly.pdbx_strand_id
1 'polypeptide(L)'
;MNKIIYTFISLIFTAIILISCGESNATAKNDKLSIVSTIFPEYDWVCEILGDKVKNVEVTMLLDNGVDLHSYQPTINDIAKISDCDMFIYVGGESDGWVNDALKNAKNDKMKVINLLEILGDSVKTEELIEGMQQEEEHDHHHHNEEITEADIENRSLSDFAGEWKSLYPYIDDLEEYFEHIAEEDDDKTTTKETYIEKYRTSWFCEADKISVDGNKISFTYSNGKTHSADYKYSGYRIKTNEEGKIASVRYQFETDDNVAPKYVQFNDHEHESKKSEHFHIYFGSNGFDSLMDSKNNPFFVKYALSTNEILEELMGHEHEEEKDEHVWLSLKNAKILCKVIADNLSEIDPENKDIYSANVSAYIEKLSALDEEYNKMVNGSNRKIVLFGDRFPFRYLVDDYGLDYYAAFVGCSAETEASFETVAFLSKKMDELKLPCVLTIEGANHKIAETVVANTYAKNQKVLTMDSMQSTTSSDVKNGITYISVMEKNLDILKEALK
;
A
#
# COMPACT_ATOMS: atom_id res chain seq x y z
N MET A 1 0.42 71.53 46.97
CA MET A 1 0.46 71.04 45.56
C MET A 1 0.82 69.54 45.42
N ASN A 2 1.05 68.78 46.50
CA ASN A 2 1.50 67.37 46.39
C ASN A 2 0.43 66.31 46.78
N LYS A 3 -0.87 66.65 46.79
CA LYS A 3 -1.95 65.65 47.02
C LYS A 3 -2.93 65.50 45.84
N ILE A 4 -2.99 66.49 44.94
CA ILE A 4 -3.85 66.43 43.74
C ILE A 4 -3.17 65.63 42.61
N ILE A 5 -1.83 65.55 42.59
CA ILE A 5 -1.06 64.79 41.59
C ILE A 5 -1.19 63.26 41.80
N TYR A 6 -1.21 62.79 43.04
CA TYR A 6 -1.37 61.35 43.33
C TYR A 6 -2.79 60.82 43.04
N THR A 7 -3.80 61.70 43.09
CA THR A 7 -5.18 61.29 42.81
C THR A 7 -5.44 61.15 41.30
N PHE A 8 -4.72 61.91 40.47
CA PHE A 8 -4.79 61.79 39.00
C PHE A 8 -3.93 60.64 38.45
N ILE A 9 -2.80 60.33 39.09
CA ILE A 9 -1.96 59.18 38.71
C ILE A 9 -2.58 57.85 39.17
N SER A 10 -3.31 57.84 40.30
CA SER A 10 -4.04 56.65 40.74
C SER A 10 -5.24 56.32 39.84
N LEU A 11 -5.88 57.31 39.20
CA LEU A 11 -7.02 57.09 38.30
C LEU A 11 -6.60 56.61 36.90
N ILE A 12 -5.39 56.96 36.46
CA ILE A 12 -4.84 56.52 35.16
C ILE A 12 -4.24 55.11 35.26
N PHE A 13 -3.76 54.69 36.44
CA PHE A 13 -3.26 53.33 36.66
C PHE A 13 -4.37 52.28 36.86
N THR A 14 -5.60 52.69 37.20
CA THR A 14 -6.76 51.76 37.27
C THR A 14 -7.51 51.63 35.94
N ALA A 15 -7.26 52.51 34.96
CA ALA A 15 -7.87 52.44 33.63
C ALA A 15 -7.08 51.58 32.61
N ILE A 16 -5.88 51.12 32.96
CA ILE A 16 -5.01 50.30 32.08
C ILE A 16 -5.05 48.80 32.44
N ILE A 17 -5.67 48.41 33.55
CA ILE A 17 -5.74 47.00 34.01
C ILE A 17 -7.09 46.32 33.61
N LEU A 18 -7.88 46.92 32.72
CA LEU A 18 -9.15 46.33 32.23
C LEU A 18 -9.21 46.05 30.72
N ILE A 19 -8.05 45.91 30.04
CA ILE A 19 -7.98 45.42 28.64
C ILE A 19 -7.12 44.14 28.54
N SER A 20 -7.15 43.29 29.58
CA SER A 20 -6.44 42.01 29.53
C SER A 20 -7.19 40.93 30.30
N CYS A 21 -8.44 40.70 29.89
CA CYS A 21 -9.14 39.44 30.11
C CYS A 21 -10.10 39.23 28.94
N GLY A 22 -9.82 38.21 28.12
CA GLY A 22 -10.87 37.45 27.46
C GLY A 22 -11.12 37.71 25.98
N GLU A 23 -10.09 37.86 25.14
CA GLU A 23 -10.13 37.15 23.87
C GLU A 23 -9.34 35.87 24.09
N SER A 24 -10.07 34.79 24.37
CA SER A 24 -9.61 33.50 23.90
C SER A 24 -9.26 33.69 22.42
N ASN A 25 -7.99 33.54 22.08
CA ASN A 25 -7.63 33.04 20.75
C ASN A 25 -8.22 31.62 20.66
N ALA A 26 -9.54 31.54 20.60
CA ALA A 26 -10.19 30.54 19.80
C ALA A 26 -9.68 30.88 18.40
N THR A 27 -8.71 30.10 17.93
CA THR A 27 -8.54 29.89 16.50
C THR A 27 -9.94 29.88 15.90
N ALA A 28 -10.25 30.88 15.09
CA ALA A 28 -11.52 30.93 14.38
C ALA A 28 -11.68 29.56 13.72
N LYS A 29 -12.59 28.75 14.26
CA LYS A 29 -12.93 27.48 13.64
C LYS A 29 -13.41 27.90 12.25
N ASN A 30 -12.75 27.40 11.21
CA ASN A 30 -13.23 27.62 9.86
C ASN A 30 -14.62 26.97 9.84
N ASP A 31 -15.70 27.76 9.96
CA ASP A 31 -17.09 27.26 10.01
C ASP A 31 -17.53 26.67 8.65
N LYS A 32 -16.61 26.53 7.70
CA LYS A 32 -16.85 25.89 6.41
C LYS A 32 -16.74 24.39 6.57
N LEU A 33 -17.74 23.68 6.04
CA LEU A 33 -17.69 22.24 5.87
C LEU A 33 -16.39 21.84 5.17
N SER A 34 -15.66 20.88 5.72
CA SER A 34 -14.39 20.40 5.17
C SER A 34 -14.52 18.96 4.69
N ILE A 35 -14.16 18.71 3.43
CA ILE A 35 -14.23 17.41 2.79
C ILE A 35 -12.87 17.09 2.19
N VAL A 36 -12.33 15.92 2.51
CA VAL A 36 -11.05 15.44 2.01
C VAL A 36 -11.29 14.17 1.21
N SER A 37 -10.69 14.08 0.03
CA SER A 37 -10.67 12.89 -0.82
C SER A 37 -9.23 12.53 -1.17
N THR A 38 -8.94 11.24 -1.37
CA THR A 38 -7.58 10.82 -1.77
C THR A 38 -7.33 11.20 -3.22
N ILE A 39 -8.18 10.72 -4.14
CA ILE A 39 -7.98 10.81 -5.59
C ILE A 39 -8.96 11.76 -6.30
N PHE A 40 -8.67 12.01 -7.58
CA PHE A 40 -9.45 12.91 -8.43
C PHE A 40 -10.92 12.51 -8.66
N PRO A 41 -11.26 11.24 -8.97
CA PRO A 41 -12.66 10.83 -9.15
C PRO A 41 -13.56 11.22 -7.98
N GLU A 42 -13.12 10.92 -6.75
CA GLU A 42 -13.83 11.28 -5.52
C GLU A 42 -14.01 12.80 -5.37
N TYR A 43 -12.92 13.54 -5.61
CA TYR A 43 -12.92 15.00 -5.56
C TYR A 43 -13.94 15.61 -6.54
N ASP A 44 -13.94 15.14 -7.79
CA ASP A 44 -14.84 15.65 -8.83
C ASP A 44 -16.30 15.28 -8.54
N TRP A 45 -16.58 14.06 -8.07
CA TRP A 45 -17.92 13.66 -7.67
C TRP A 45 -18.46 14.52 -6.54
N VAL A 46 -17.65 14.82 -5.52
CA VAL A 46 -18.01 15.76 -4.46
C VAL A 46 -18.32 17.13 -5.04
N CYS A 47 -17.48 17.65 -5.95
CA CYS A 47 -17.70 18.94 -6.59
C CYS A 47 -19.01 18.99 -7.40
N GLU A 48 -19.32 17.95 -8.18
CA GLU A 48 -20.56 17.85 -8.96
C GLU A 48 -21.79 17.80 -8.05
N ILE A 49 -21.73 17.05 -6.94
CA ILE A 49 -22.85 16.94 -6.00
C ILE A 49 -23.06 18.26 -5.23
N LEU A 50 -21.99 18.92 -4.80
CA LEU A 50 -22.06 20.23 -4.16
C LEU A 50 -22.58 21.31 -5.12
N GLY A 51 -22.21 21.23 -6.40
CA GLY A 51 -22.54 22.24 -7.41
C GLY A 51 -22.09 23.63 -6.96
N ASP A 52 -22.99 24.62 -7.02
CA ASP A 52 -22.68 26.00 -6.62
C ASP A 52 -22.26 26.15 -5.13
N LYS A 53 -22.56 25.16 -4.29
CA LYS A 53 -22.19 25.17 -2.86
C LYS A 53 -20.71 24.93 -2.62
N VAL A 54 -19.97 24.40 -3.60
CA VAL A 54 -18.53 24.15 -3.49
C VAL A 54 -17.74 25.39 -3.07
N LYS A 55 -18.23 26.60 -3.40
CA LYS A 55 -17.61 27.89 -3.02
C LYS A 55 -17.60 28.13 -1.49
N ASN A 56 -18.48 27.44 -0.76
CA ASN A 56 -18.65 27.57 0.69
C ASN A 56 -18.11 26.35 1.46
N VAL A 57 -17.59 25.34 0.75
CA VAL A 57 -17.03 24.10 1.30
C VAL A 57 -15.53 24.09 1.02
N GLU A 58 -14.74 23.63 1.97
CA GLU A 58 -13.32 23.35 1.76
C GLU A 58 -13.17 21.92 1.26
N VAL A 59 -13.05 21.76 -0.07
CA VAL A 59 -12.86 20.44 -0.70
C VAL A 59 -11.37 20.28 -1.04
N THR A 60 -10.76 19.21 -0.55
CA THR A 60 -9.34 18.90 -0.74
C THR A 60 -9.16 17.55 -1.41
N MET A 61 -8.34 17.52 -2.47
CA MET A 61 -7.78 16.31 -3.08
C MET A 61 -6.36 16.12 -2.54
N LEU A 62 -6.03 14.95 -2.00
CA LEU A 62 -4.69 14.70 -1.44
C LEU A 62 -3.65 14.45 -2.53
N LEU A 63 -3.96 13.60 -3.51
CA LEU A 63 -3.06 13.28 -4.62
C LEU A 63 -3.20 14.33 -5.72
N ASP A 64 -2.77 15.55 -5.42
CA ASP A 64 -3.02 16.73 -6.27
C ASP A 64 -1.88 17.08 -7.24
N ASN A 65 -0.79 16.33 -7.19
CA ASN A 65 0.45 16.58 -7.91
C ASN A 65 0.77 15.51 -8.95
N GLY A 66 -0.15 14.57 -9.21
CA GLY A 66 0.02 13.48 -10.16
C GLY A 66 0.96 12.38 -9.68
N VAL A 67 1.11 12.23 -8.36
CA VAL A 67 1.74 11.05 -7.77
C VAL A 67 0.81 9.85 -7.96
N ASP A 68 1.43 8.71 -8.27
CA ASP A 68 0.77 7.44 -8.41
C ASP A 68 0.14 6.97 -7.09
N LEU A 69 -1.10 6.49 -7.15
CA LEU A 69 -1.88 6.12 -5.98
C LEU A 69 -1.23 4.96 -5.19
N HIS A 70 -0.62 4.00 -5.87
CA HIS A 70 0.00 2.81 -5.28
C HIS A 70 1.30 3.14 -4.55
N SER A 71 1.90 4.29 -4.86
CA SER A 71 3.13 4.77 -4.21
C SER A 71 2.90 5.86 -3.17
N TYR A 72 1.66 6.29 -2.99
CA TYR A 72 1.37 7.45 -2.15
C TYR A 72 1.61 7.15 -0.68
N GLN A 73 2.27 8.08 0.00
CA GLN A 73 2.43 8.07 1.44
C GLN A 73 1.98 9.42 2.00
N PRO A 74 1.06 9.44 2.99
CA PRO A 74 0.47 10.67 3.47
C PRO A 74 1.52 11.53 4.20
N THR A 75 1.52 12.83 3.96
CA THR A 75 2.34 13.74 4.76
C THR A 75 1.67 14.03 6.11
N ILE A 76 2.45 14.56 7.07
CA ILE A 76 1.90 15.05 8.35
C ILE A 76 0.77 16.08 8.12
N ASN A 77 0.90 16.90 7.08
CA ASN A 77 -0.14 17.88 6.74
C ASN A 77 -1.41 17.20 6.22
N ASP A 78 -1.29 16.10 5.48
CA ASP A 78 -2.44 15.35 4.97
C ASP A 78 -3.17 14.66 6.12
N ILE A 79 -2.43 14.01 7.02
CA ILE A 79 -2.99 13.43 8.25
C ILE A 79 -3.70 14.52 9.09
N ALA A 80 -3.14 15.73 9.18
CA ALA A 80 -3.77 16.84 9.89
C ALA A 80 -5.09 17.29 9.24
N LYS A 81 -5.14 17.37 7.90
CA LYS A 81 -6.38 17.69 7.16
C LYS A 81 -7.45 16.62 7.40
N ILE A 82 -7.09 15.34 7.31
CA ILE A 82 -8.00 14.21 7.56
C ILE A 82 -8.52 14.25 9.00
N SER A 83 -7.62 14.47 9.98
CA SER A 83 -7.97 14.48 11.40
C SER A 83 -9.03 15.54 11.77
N ASP A 84 -9.05 16.66 11.04
CA ASP A 84 -9.92 17.81 11.33
C ASP A 84 -11.15 17.92 10.40
N CYS A 85 -11.26 17.14 9.32
CA CYS A 85 -12.34 17.29 8.33
C CYS A 85 -13.69 16.72 8.80
N ASP A 86 -14.77 17.11 8.13
CA ASP A 86 -16.13 16.61 8.41
C ASP A 86 -16.45 15.34 7.64
N MET A 87 -15.79 15.14 6.50
CA MET A 87 -15.96 13.97 5.64
C MET A 87 -14.64 13.61 4.97
N PHE A 88 -14.27 12.34 5.06
CA PHE A 88 -13.11 11.75 4.39
C PHE A 88 -13.55 10.63 3.46
N ILE A 89 -13.10 10.68 2.21
CA ILE A 89 -13.40 9.71 1.15
C ILE A 89 -12.06 9.16 0.67
N TYR A 90 -11.97 7.85 0.53
CA TYR A 90 -10.79 7.16 0.04
C TYR A 90 -11.18 5.84 -0.64
N VAL A 91 -10.29 5.29 -1.45
CA VAL A 91 -10.57 4.11 -2.27
C VAL A 91 -10.71 2.90 -1.37
N GLY A 92 -9.73 2.70 -0.47
CA GLY A 92 -9.54 1.45 0.27
C GLY A 92 -8.61 0.51 -0.47
N GLY A 93 -8.41 -0.70 0.06
CA GLY A 93 -7.43 -1.64 -0.47
C GLY A 93 -6.04 -1.42 0.15
N GLU A 94 -5.03 -1.95 -0.52
CA GLU A 94 -3.63 -1.94 -0.06
C GLU A 94 -3.00 -0.54 -0.18
N SER A 95 -3.29 0.18 -1.27
CA SER A 95 -2.75 1.53 -1.50
C SER A 95 -3.18 2.54 -0.43
N ASP A 96 -4.35 2.32 0.16
CA ASP A 96 -4.90 3.12 1.26
C ASP A 96 -4.70 2.48 2.64
N GLY A 97 -3.81 1.48 2.79
CA GLY A 97 -3.55 0.80 4.07
C GLY A 97 -3.14 1.75 5.21
N TRP A 98 -2.51 2.89 4.86
CA TRP A 98 -2.13 3.96 5.79
C TRP A 98 -3.32 4.69 6.43
N VAL A 99 -4.52 4.61 5.85
CA VAL A 99 -5.71 5.32 6.33
C VAL A 99 -6.10 4.88 7.74
N ASN A 100 -5.95 3.60 8.07
CA ASN A 100 -6.26 3.08 9.41
C ASN A 100 -5.48 3.82 10.50
N ASP A 101 -4.21 4.11 10.26
CA ASP A 101 -3.36 4.85 11.20
C ASP A 101 -3.68 6.35 11.23
N ALA A 102 -4.03 6.93 10.08
CA ALA A 102 -4.48 8.31 10.01
C ALA A 102 -5.77 8.54 10.83
N LEU A 103 -6.70 7.57 10.79
CA LEU A 103 -7.99 7.65 11.48
C LEU A 103 -7.90 7.40 12.99
N LYS A 104 -6.95 6.58 13.48
CA LYS A 104 -6.76 6.30 14.92
C LYS A 104 -6.61 7.57 15.77
N ASN A 105 -6.09 8.65 15.19
CA ASN A 105 -5.83 9.93 15.87
C ASN A 105 -6.70 11.08 15.33
N ALA A 106 -7.81 10.77 14.66
CA ALA A 106 -8.75 11.80 14.19
C ALA A 106 -9.32 12.59 15.37
N LYS A 107 -9.39 13.92 15.24
CA LYS A 107 -9.98 14.79 16.28
C LYS A 107 -11.48 14.94 16.15
N ASN A 108 -12.02 14.72 14.95
CA ASN A 108 -13.45 14.82 14.69
C ASN A 108 -14.14 13.46 14.84
N ASP A 109 -14.65 13.18 16.05
CA ASP A 109 -15.40 11.95 16.35
C ASP A 109 -16.71 11.80 15.53
N LYS A 110 -17.12 12.84 14.81
CA LYS A 110 -18.34 12.84 13.97
C LYS A 110 -18.03 12.80 12.48
N MET A 111 -16.76 12.71 12.10
CA MET A 111 -16.34 12.62 10.70
C MET A 111 -17.06 11.47 10.00
N LYS A 112 -17.57 11.74 8.80
CA LYS A 112 -18.05 10.69 7.91
C LYS A 112 -16.87 10.12 7.13
N VAL A 113 -16.71 8.81 7.19
CA VAL A 113 -15.64 8.10 6.49
C VAL A 113 -16.28 7.22 5.43
N ILE A 114 -15.87 7.36 4.18
CA ILE A 114 -16.32 6.54 3.05
C ILE A 114 -15.12 5.82 2.45
N ASN A 115 -15.16 4.50 2.49
CA ASN A 115 -14.26 3.59 1.78
C ASN A 115 -14.99 3.06 0.53
N LEU A 116 -14.49 3.36 -0.68
CA LEU A 116 -15.17 2.96 -1.91
C LEU A 116 -15.29 1.43 -2.04
N LEU A 117 -14.24 0.67 -1.71
CA LEU A 117 -14.26 -0.80 -1.76
C LEU A 117 -15.29 -1.39 -0.79
N GLU A 118 -15.35 -0.90 0.46
CA GLU A 118 -16.34 -1.36 1.44
C GLU A 118 -17.78 -1.07 0.99
N ILE A 119 -18.03 0.08 0.36
CA ILE A 119 -19.34 0.43 -0.17
C ILE A 119 -19.76 -0.52 -1.30
N LEU A 120 -18.81 -0.98 -2.11
CA LEU A 120 -19.05 -1.90 -3.21
C LEU A 120 -19.13 -3.37 -2.76
N GLY A 121 -18.55 -3.71 -1.62
CA GLY A 121 -18.63 -5.03 -0.98
C GLY A 121 -18.34 -6.17 -1.95
N ASP A 122 -19.26 -7.13 -2.06
CA ASP A 122 -19.12 -8.32 -2.91
C ASP A 122 -18.96 -8.04 -4.42
N SER A 123 -19.16 -6.79 -4.87
CA SER A 123 -18.93 -6.41 -6.27
C SER A 123 -17.49 -6.02 -6.59
N VAL A 124 -16.65 -5.84 -5.57
CA VAL A 124 -15.21 -5.60 -5.73
C VAL A 124 -14.57 -6.80 -6.42
N LYS A 125 -13.72 -6.51 -7.39
CA LYS A 125 -12.95 -7.49 -8.14
C LYS A 125 -11.57 -7.64 -7.53
N THR A 126 -10.99 -8.78 -7.81
CA THR A 126 -9.61 -9.08 -7.50
C THR A 126 -8.79 -8.87 -8.77
N GLU A 127 -7.55 -8.43 -8.60
CA GLU A 127 -6.54 -8.37 -9.63
C GLU A 127 -6.42 -9.75 -10.26
N GLU A 128 -6.29 -9.80 -11.58
CA GLU A 128 -6.19 -11.07 -12.30
C GLU A 128 -4.94 -11.13 -13.16
N LEU A 129 -4.22 -12.23 -13.02
CA LEU A 129 -3.11 -12.56 -13.89
C LEU A 129 -3.62 -13.35 -15.09
N ILE A 130 -3.60 -12.70 -16.25
CA ILE A 130 -3.98 -13.33 -17.53
C ILE A 130 -2.75 -13.72 -18.36
N GLU A 131 -2.95 -14.60 -19.34
CA GLU A 131 -1.88 -15.11 -20.20
C GLU A 131 -1.02 -13.98 -20.78
N GLY A 132 0.27 -14.02 -20.48
CA GLY A 132 1.28 -13.11 -21.03
C GLY A 132 1.48 -11.81 -20.26
N MET A 133 0.79 -11.61 -19.14
CA MET A 133 1.22 -10.64 -18.13
C MET A 133 2.50 -11.13 -17.46
N GLN A 134 3.38 -10.18 -17.17
CA GLN A 134 4.46 -10.36 -16.22
C GLN A 134 3.87 -10.24 -14.82
N GLN A 135 4.12 -11.25 -14.00
CA GLN A 135 3.93 -11.13 -12.55
C GLN A 135 4.94 -10.14 -12.03
N GLU A 136 4.51 -9.29 -11.10
CA GLU A 136 5.48 -8.59 -10.27
C GLU A 136 6.30 -9.65 -9.55
N GLU A 137 7.61 -9.44 -9.48
CA GLU A 137 8.39 -10.18 -8.50
C GLU A 137 7.93 -9.64 -7.15
N GLU A 138 6.86 -10.23 -6.60
CA GLU A 138 6.50 -10.02 -5.21
C GLU A 138 7.78 -10.19 -4.41
N HIS A 139 7.98 -9.30 -3.42
CA HIS A 139 8.98 -9.48 -2.39
C HIS A 139 8.58 -10.68 -1.52
N ASP A 140 8.51 -11.83 -2.15
CA ASP A 140 8.53 -13.12 -1.53
C ASP A 140 9.77 -13.09 -0.63
N HIS A 141 9.56 -13.30 0.66
CA HIS A 141 10.66 -13.52 1.60
C HIS A 141 11.47 -14.79 1.25
N HIS A 142 11.18 -15.43 0.11
CA HIS A 142 12.06 -16.29 -0.65
C HIS A 142 12.96 -15.51 -1.60
N HIS A 143 14.14 -15.14 -1.09
CA HIS A 143 15.38 -14.91 -1.84
C HIS A 143 15.21 -14.38 -3.28
N HIS A 144 15.34 -13.05 -3.40
CA HIS A 144 15.83 -12.42 -4.62
C HIS A 144 16.86 -13.32 -5.31
N ASN A 145 16.54 -13.71 -6.54
CA ASN A 145 17.44 -14.44 -7.43
C ASN A 145 18.46 -13.49 -8.10
N GLU A 146 18.61 -12.27 -7.56
CA GLU A 146 19.83 -11.50 -7.76
C GLU A 146 20.97 -12.22 -7.04
N GLU A 147 22.02 -12.60 -7.78
CA GLU A 147 23.21 -13.19 -7.19
C GLU A 147 23.89 -12.15 -6.28
N ILE A 148 23.55 -12.16 -4.99
CA ILE A 148 24.22 -11.35 -3.96
C ILE A 148 25.70 -11.74 -3.96
N THR A 149 26.55 -10.74 -4.11
CA THR A 149 28.00 -10.89 -4.01
C THR A 149 28.49 -10.43 -2.64
N GLU A 150 29.72 -10.80 -2.28
CA GLU A 150 30.32 -10.32 -1.03
C GLU A 150 30.47 -8.78 -0.98
N ALA A 151 30.42 -8.09 -2.13
CA ALA A 151 30.48 -6.63 -2.19
C ALA A 151 29.19 -5.95 -1.71
N ASP A 152 28.07 -6.67 -1.70
CA ASP A 152 26.74 -6.15 -1.35
C ASP A 152 26.45 -6.30 0.16
N ILE A 153 27.38 -6.91 0.91
CA ILE A 153 27.23 -7.18 2.35
C ILE A 153 27.87 -6.07 3.16
N GLU A 154 27.02 -5.33 3.88
CA GLU A 154 27.43 -4.33 4.85
C GLU A 154 27.63 -4.92 6.25
N ASN A 155 28.45 -4.24 7.05
CA ASN A 155 28.55 -4.57 8.47
C ASN A 155 27.30 -4.08 9.22
N ARG A 156 26.71 -4.98 10.01
CA ARG A 156 25.54 -4.69 10.85
C ARG A 156 25.94 -4.38 12.28
N SER A 157 25.20 -3.48 12.91
CA SER A 157 25.34 -3.17 14.34
C SER A 157 24.22 -3.80 15.16
N LEU A 158 24.39 -3.94 16.49
CA LEU A 158 23.29 -4.39 17.35
C LEU A 158 22.08 -3.47 17.32
N SER A 159 22.27 -2.19 16.97
CA SER A 159 21.14 -1.27 16.87
C SER A 159 20.15 -1.69 15.78
N ASP A 160 20.60 -2.45 14.79
CA ASP A 160 19.74 -2.94 13.71
C ASP A 160 18.80 -4.06 14.20
N PHE A 161 19.20 -4.78 15.25
CA PHE A 161 18.41 -5.83 15.92
C PHE A 161 17.72 -5.33 17.20
N ALA A 162 17.73 -4.01 17.45
CA ALA A 162 17.19 -3.42 18.67
C ALA A 162 15.70 -3.69 18.82
N GLY A 163 15.28 -4.12 20.01
CA GLY A 163 13.89 -4.46 20.30
C GLY A 163 13.73 -5.61 21.28
N GLU A 164 12.47 -5.96 21.53
CA GLU A 164 12.07 -7.12 22.32
C GLU A 164 11.54 -8.19 21.37
N TRP A 165 12.02 -9.42 21.53
CA TRP A 165 11.82 -10.52 20.59
C TRP A 165 11.36 -11.77 21.31
N LYS A 166 10.45 -12.53 20.74
CA LYS A 166 9.99 -13.83 21.27
C LYS A 166 10.34 -14.96 20.32
N SER A 167 10.71 -16.10 20.89
CA SER A 167 10.89 -17.33 20.13
C SER A 167 9.53 -17.84 19.65
N LEU A 168 9.47 -18.36 18.44
CA LEU A 168 8.28 -19.07 17.94
C LEU A 168 8.17 -20.51 18.45
N TYR A 169 9.24 -21.07 19.02
CA TYR A 169 9.23 -22.46 19.49
C TYR A 169 8.11 -22.79 20.48
N PRO A 170 7.81 -21.95 21.50
CA PRO A 170 6.69 -22.19 22.40
C PRO A 170 5.30 -22.08 21.75
N TYR A 171 5.21 -21.46 20.57
CA TYR A 171 3.96 -21.17 19.86
C TYR A 171 3.67 -22.17 18.73
N ILE A 172 4.51 -23.20 18.53
CA ILE A 172 4.32 -24.16 17.42
C ILE A 172 2.92 -24.79 17.43
N ASP A 173 2.37 -25.09 18.61
CA ASP A 173 1.02 -25.64 18.75
C ASP A 173 -0.08 -24.63 18.40
N ASP A 174 0.21 -23.33 18.45
CA ASP A 174 -0.72 -22.25 18.08
C ASP A 174 -0.63 -21.89 16.59
N LEU A 175 0.31 -22.48 15.84
CA LEU A 175 0.60 -22.16 14.42
C LEU A 175 0.18 -23.29 13.47
N GLU A 176 -0.83 -24.10 13.84
CA GLU A 176 -1.28 -25.23 13.02
C GLU A 176 -1.68 -24.82 11.59
N GLU A 177 -2.29 -23.64 11.44
CA GLU A 177 -2.73 -23.09 10.15
C GLU A 177 -1.58 -22.89 9.17
N TYR A 178 -0.48 -22.25 9.61
CA TYR A 178 0.75 -22.12 8.83
C TYR A 178 1.30 -23.48 8.37
N PHE A 179 1.29 -24.49 9.26
CA PHE A 179 1.80 -25.82 8.90
C PHE A 179 0.88 -26.59 7.96
N GLU A 180 -0.42 -26.29 7.97
CA GLU A 180 -1.38 -26.80 6.98
C GLU A 180 -1.11 -26.18 5.62
N HIS A 181 -1.02 -24.85 5.57
CA HIS A 181 -0.73 -24.06 4.37
C HIS A 181 0.52 -24.56 3.64
N ILE A 182 1.68 -24.58 4.31
CA ILE A 182 2.94 -25.02 3.67
C ILE A 182 2.95 -26.51 3.28
N ALA A 183 2.06 -27.33 3.86
CA ALA A 183 1.92 -28.73 3.46
C ALA A 183 1.06 -28.88 2.19
N GLU A 184 0.09 -27.98 1.97
CA GLU A 184 -0.73 -27.96 0.76
C GLU A 184 0.06 -27.49 -0.47
N GLU A 185 0.91 -26.48 -0.27
CA GLU A 185 1.78 -25.91 -1.31
C GLU A 185 2.96 -26.80 -1.68
N ASP A 186 3.33 -27.76 -0.82
CA ASP A 186 4.45 -28.66 -1.08
C ASP A 186 4.21 -29.56 -2.31
N ASP A 187 5.19 -29.59 -3.21
CA ASP A 187 5.21 -30.49 -4.36
C ASP A 187 5.34 -31.96 -3.92
N ASP A 188 5.98 -32.22 -2.76
CA ASP A 188 6.06 -33.56 -2.18
C ASP A 188 4.77 -33.91 -1.43
N LYS A 189 3.86 -34.59 -2.12
CA LYS A 189 2.57 -35.05 -1.56
C LYS A 189 2.68 -36.09 -0.43
N THR A 190 3.89 -36.42 0.04
CA THR A 190 4.09 -37.24 1.24
C THR A 190 4.27 -36.41 2.51
N THR A 191 4.47 -35.10 2.41
CA THR A 191 4.49 -34.21 3.56
C THR A 191 3.06 -33.92 4.04
N THR A 192 2.92 -33.78 5.34
CA THR A 192 1.66 -33.40 6.02
C THR A 192 1.93 -32.30 7.02
N LYS A 193 0.88 -31.62 7.48
CA LYS A 193 0.92 -30.70 8.61
C LYS A 193 1.74 -31.25 9.79
N GLU A 194 1.50 -32.49 10.18
CA GLU A 194 2.20 -33.14 11.30
C GLU A 194 3.69 -33.32 11.02
N THR A 195 4.06 -33.67 9.78
CA THR A 195 5.48 -33.80 9.40
C THR A 195 6.20 -32.46 9.46
N TYR A 196 5.51 -31.37 9.11
CA TYR A 196 6.03 -30.01 9.21
C TYR A 196 6.14 -29.55 10.66
N ILE A 197 5.13 -29.79 11.49
CA ILE A 197 5.20 -29.55 12.94
C ILE A 197 6.41 -30.25 13.55
N GLU A 198 6.67 -31.52 13.24
CA GLU A 198 7.83 -32.26 13.77
C GLU A 198 9.16 -31.66 13.29
N LYS A 199 9.25 -31.31 11.99
CA LYS A 199 10.42 -30.64 11.40
C LYS A 199 10.71 -29.32 12.11
N TYR A 200 9.70 -28.48 12.28
CA TYR A 200 9.84 -27.16 12.88
C TYR A 200 10.01 -27.19 14.40
N ARG A 201 9.48 -28.18 15.12
CA ARG A 201 9.85 -28.42 16.54
C ARG A 201 11.33 -28.69 16.72
N THR A 202 11.94 -29.38 15.77
CA THR A 202 13.39 -29.63 15.81
C THR A 202 14.16 -28.38 15.37
N SER A 203 13.77 -27.79 14.25
CA SER A 203 14.45 -26.64 13.66
C SER A 203 14.40 -25.42 14.57
N TRP A 204 13.22 -25.01 15.03
CA TRP A 204 13.06 -23.76 15.79
C TRP A 204 13.41 -23.90 17.28
N PHE A 205 13.76 -25.09 17.75
CA PHE A 205 14.12 -25.31 19.16
C PHE A 205 15.18 -24.31 19.64
N CYS A 206 14.82 -23.57 20.68
CA CYS A 206 15.68 -22.63 21.38
C CYS A 206 15.46 -22.75 22.88
N GLU A 207 16.52 -22.64 23.68
CA GLU A 207 16.41 -22.63 25.14
C GLU A 207 15.93 -21.26 25.68
N ALA A 208 16.13 -20.19 24.91
CA ALA A 208 15.69 -18.85 25.26
C ALA A 208 14.30 -18.60 24.65
N ASP A 209 13.34 -18.19 25.48
CA ASP A 209 11.99 -17.85 25.03
C ASP A 209 11.92 -16.39 24.55
N LYS A 210 12.81 -15.54 25.05
CA LYS A 210 12.81 -14.11 24.77
C LYS A 210 14.22 -13.54 24.67
N ILE A 211 14.43 -12.67 23.69
CA ILE A 211 15.66 -11.89 23.50
C ILE A 211 15.31 -10.40 23.57
N SER A 212 16.12 -9.60 24.26
CA SER A 212 16.04 -8.13 24.18
C SER A 212 17.37 -7.57 23.72
N VAL A 213 17.35 -6.63 22.79
CA VAL A 213 18.54 -5.90 22.34
C VAL A 213 18.34 -4.40 22.61
N ASP A 214 19.15 -3.85 23.50
CA ASP A 214 19.12 -2.43 23.89
C ASP A 214 20.54 -1.86 23.89
N GLY A 215 20.82 -0.97 22.94
CA GLY A 215 22.17 -0.48 22.68
C GLY A 215 23.13 -1.63 22.33
N ASN A 216 24.16 -1.82 23.15
CA ASN A 216 25.14 -2.91 22.97
C ASN A 216 24.80 -4.15 23.81
N LYS A 217 23.69 -4.14 24.54
CA LYS A 217 23.34 -5.21 25.47
C LYS A 217 22.35 -6.17 24.84
N ILE A 218 22.63 -7.46 24.97
CA ILE A 218 21.69 -8.53 24.65
C ILE A 218 21.29 -9.22 25.97
N SER A 219 19.99 -9.43 26.18
CA SER A 219 19.47 -10.24 27.28
C SER A 219 18.75 -11.48 26.76
N PHE A 220 19.08 -12.63 27.34
CA PHE A 220 18.49 -13.93 27.07
C PHE A 220 17.62 -14.31 28.26
N THR A 221 16.31 -14.48 28.03
CA THR A 221 15.38 -14.95 29.06
C THR A 221 14.92 -16.36 28.71
N TYR A 222 15.12 -17.26 29.67
CA TYR A 222 14.85 -18.70 29.52
C TYR A 222 13.49 -19.05 30.13
N SER A 223 12.96 -20.23 29.79
CA SER A 223 11.65 -20.73 30.25
C SER A 223 11.48 -20.84 31.77
N ASN A 224 12.58 -20.91 32.53
CA ASN A 224 12.55 -20.86 33.99
C ASN A 224 12.48 -19.43 34.57
N GLY A 225 12.35 -18.41 33.72
CA GLY A 225 12.31 -16.99 34.08
C GLY A 225 13.67 -16.37 34.41
N LYS A 226 14.77 -17.12 34.29
CA LYS A 226 16.13 -16.60 34.48
C LYS A 226 16.49 -15.72 33.28
N THR A 227 17.16 -14.61 33.54
CA THR A 227 17.70 -13.74 32.49
C THR A 227 19.21 -13.60 32.63
N HIS A 228 19.90 -13.68 31.50
CA HIS A 228 21.34 -13.45 31.37
C HIS A 228 21.59 -12.32 30.38
N SER A 229 22.34 -11.30 30.79
CA SER A 229 22.59 -10.12 29.98
C SER A 229 24.07 -9.77 29.98
N ALA A 230 24.57 -9.34 28.84
CA ALA A 230 25.93 -8.82 28.71
C ALA A 230 26.00 -7.76 27.61
N ASP A 231 27.03 -6.92 27.66
CA ASP A 231 27.40 -6.06 26.53
C ASP A 231 28.21 -6.88 25.52
N TYR A 232 27.86 -6.74 24.24
CA TYR A 232 28.45 -7.45 23.13
C TYR A 232 29.14 -6.49 22.17
N LYS A 233 30.21 -6.98 21.54
CA LYS A 233 30.96 -6.28 20.52
C LYS A 233 30.78 -7.00 19.19
N TYR A 234 30.68 -6.23 18.11
CA TYR A 234 30.63 -6.77 16.77
C TYR A 234 31.98 -7.39 16.38
N SER A 235 31.95 -8.60 15.84
CA SER A 235 33.12 -9.41 15.46
C SER A 235 33.16 -9.73 13.96
N GLY A 236 32.33 -9.08 13.14
CA GLY A 236 32.23 -9.28 11.69
C GLY A 236 31.02 -10.12 11.28
N TYR A 237 31.00 -10.57 10.03
CA TYR A 237 29.99 -11.50 9.51
C TYR A 237 30.65 -12.73 8.89
N ARG A 238 29.84 -13.77 8.67
CA ARG A 238 30.23 -14.94 7.88
C ARG A 238 29.17 -15.32 6.87
N ILE A 239 29.65 -15.73 5.70
CA ILE A 239 28.84 -16.18 4.58
C ILE A 239 28.72 -17.71 4.63
N LYS A 240 27.52 -18.23 4.37
CA LYS A 240 27.28 -19.63 4.04
C LYS A 240 26.86 -19.71 2.58
N THR A 241 27.50 -20.58 1.81
CA THR A 241 27.17 -20.80 0.40
C THR A 241 26.40 -22.11 0.21
N ASN A 242 25.60 -22.18 -0.85
CA ASN A 242 24.99 -23.44 -1.30
C ASN A 242 26.02 -24.31 -2.07
N GLU A 243 25.59 -25.47 -2.57
CA GLU A 243 26.45 -26.42 -3.32
C GLU A 243 26.98 -25.85 -4.64
N GLU A 244 26.29 -24.85 -5.20
CA GLU A 244 26.68 -24.14 -6.43
C GLU A 244 27.67 -23.00 -6.15
N GLY A 245 27.98 -22.72 -4.88
CA GLY A 245 28.88 -21.65 -4.46
C GLY A 245 28.22 -20.28 -4.34
N LYS A 246 26.89 -20.17 -4.52
CA LYS A 246 26.14 -18.92 -4.31
C LYS A 246 25.93 -18.65 -2.83
N ILE A 247 25.87 -17.38 -2.44
CA ILE A 247 25.58 -16.97 -1.05
C ILE A 247 24.15 -17.41 -0.70
N ALA A 248 24.02 -18.21 0.34
CA ALA A 248 22.74 -18.73 0.84
C ALA A 248 22.30 -18.06 2.15
N SER A 249 23.24 -17.57 2.96
CA SER A 249 22.93 -16.76 4.15
C SER A 249 24.15 -16.01 4.65
N VAL A 250 23.92 -14.88 5.31
CA VAL A 250 24.92 -14.09 6.03
C VAL A 250 24.60 -14.13 7.53
N ARG A 251 25.60 -14.38 8.37
CA ARG A 251 25.46 -14.40 9.83
C ARG A 251 26.35 -13.36 10.49
N TYR A 252 25.73 -12.37 11.14
CA TYR A 252 26.41 -11.27 11.84
C TYR A 252 26.81 -11.67 13.25
N GLN A 253 28.07 -11.48 13.59
CA GLN A 253 28.73 -12.08 14.75
C GLN A 253 28.96 -11.06 15.86
N PHE A 254 28.63 -11.46 17.08
CA PHE A 254 28.81 -10.65 18.28
C PHE A 254 29.41 -11.50 19.40
N GLU A 255 30.34 -10.94 20.16
CA GLU A 255 30.97 -11.63 21.30
C GLU A 255 31.05 -10.76 22.56
N THR A 256 31.15 -11.44 23.70
CA THR A 256 31.34 -10.82 25.01
C THR A 256 32.44 -11.53 25.80
N ASP A 257 33.02 -10.82 26.77
CA ASP A 257 33.94 -11.38 27.76
C ASP A 257 33.21 -11.78 29.06
N ASP A 258 31.88 -11.65 29.11
CA ASP A 258 31.08 -12.06 30.26
C ASP A 258 31.14 -13.58 30.50
N ASN A 259 31.08 -13.97 31.77
CA ASN A 259 31.22 -15.38 32.18
C ASN A 259 29.88 -16.08 32.43
N VAL A 260 28.75 -15.38 32.27
CA VAL A 260 27.41 -15.85 32.59
C VAL A 260 26.51 -15.87 31.36
N ALA A 261 26.53 -14.82 30.53
CA ALA A 261 25.79 -14.77 29.28
C ALA A 261 26.45 -15.62 28.17
N PRO A 262 25.71 -16.01 27.11
CA PRO A 262 26.29 -16.71 25.96
C PRO A 262 27.47 -15.93 25.37
N LYS A 263 28.64 -16.57 25.26
CA LYS A 263 29.87 -15.87 24.87
C LYS A 263 29.84 -15.35 23.42
N TYR A 264 29.25 -16.13 22.53
CA TYR A 264 29.17 -15.88 21.09
C TYR A 264 27.71 -15.87 20.65
N VAL A 265 27.36 -14.94 19.78
CA VAL A 265 26.01 -14.76 19.21
C VAL A 265 26.13 -14.53 17.71
N GLN A 266 25.24 -15.13 16.94
CA GLN A 266 25.07 -14.85 15.52
C GLN A 266 23.60 -14.52 15.21
N PHE A 267 23.38 -13.44 14.47
CA PHE A 267 22.08 -13.09 13.90
C PHE A 267 22.06 -13.35 12.39
N ASN A 268 20.92 -13.76 11.88
CA ASN A 268 20.61 -13.86 10.46
C ASN A 268 19.15 -13.40 10.27
N ASP A 269 18.96 -12.20 9.75
CA ASP A 269 17.66 -11.59 9.45
C ASP A 269 17.34 -11.60 7.96
N HIS A 270 18.11 -12.36 7.18
CA HIS A 270 18.07 -12.43 5.70
C HIS A 270 18.50 -11.17 4.97
N GLU A 271 18.93 -10.15 5.72
CA GLU A 271 19.37 -8.88 5.18
C GLU A 271 20.88 -8.84 4.99
N HIS A 272 21.33 -8.08 3.99
CA HIS A 272 22.74 -7.83 3.71
C HIS A 272 23.13 -6.36 3.92
N GLU A 273 22.16 -5.44 4.02
CA GLU A 273 22.36 -4.01 4.27
C GLU A 273 21.97 -3.59 5.71
N SER A 274 22.49 -2.45 6.18
CA SER A 274 22.12 -1.90 7.48
C SER A 274 20.69 -1.35 7.49
N LYS A 275 19.76 -2.15 8.03
CA LYS A 275 18.37 -1.76 8.28
C LYS A 275 17.80 -2.44 9.52
N LYS A 276 16.65 -1.98 10.00
CA LYS A 276 15.98 -2.60 11.15
C LYS A 276 15.49 -4.00 10.78
N SER A 277 15.81 -4.97 11.63
CA SER A 277 15.32 -6.33 11.50
C SER A 277 13.82 -6.38 11.82
N GLU A 278 13.10 -7.15 11.02
CA GLU A 278 11.67 -7.44 11.22
C GLU A 278 11.47 -8.78 11.94
N HIS A 279 12.29 -9.77 11.59
CA HIS A 279 12.46 -11.04 12.28
C HIS A 279 13.91 -11.50 12.13
N PHE A 280 14.32 -12.51 12.91
CA PHE A 280 15.64 -13.12 12.71
C PHE A 280 15.73 -14.56 13.20
N HIS A 281 16.76 -15.22 12.69
CA HIS A 281 17.34 -16.40 13.29
C HIS A 281 18.54 -16.06 14.19
N ILE A 282 18.59 -16.66 15.37
CA ILE A 282 19.66 -16.42 16.34
C ILE A 282 20.33 -17.73 16.79
N TYR A 283 21.65 -17.68 16.89
CA TYR A 283 22.49 -18.78 17.34
C TYR A 283 23.41 -18.27 18.44
N PHE A 284 23.51 -18.97 19.56
CA PHE A 284 24.36 -18.50 20.66
C PHE A 284 24.94 -19.64 21.48
N GLY A 285 26.09 -19.40 22.10
CA GLY A 285 26.75 -20.39 22.94
C GLY A 285 28.16 -19.99 23.35
N SER A 286 28.90 -20.93 23.95
CA SER A 286 30.24 -20.66 24.51
C SER A 286 31.39 -21.33 23.76
N ASN A 287 31.10 -22.08 22.69
CA ASN A 287 32.06 -22.94 21.98
C ASN A 287 32.68 -22.30 20.71
N GLY A 288 32.50 -21.00 20.51
CA GLY A 288 33.04 -20.26 19.36
C GLY A 288 32.08 -20.17 18.17
N PHE A 289 32.35 -19.22 17.26
CA PHE A 289 31.50 -18.95 16.09
C PHE A 289 31.41 -20.12 15.10
N ASP A 290 32.49 -20.90 14.92
CA ASP A 290 32.47 -22.08 14.04
C ASP A 290 31.39 -23.08 14.48
N SER A 291 31.29 -23.33 15.79
CA SER A 291 30.28 -24.23 16.35
C SER A 291 28.85 -23.74 16.14
N LEU A 292 28.64 -22.42 16.03
CA LEU A 292 27.32 -21.84 15.78
C LEU A 292 26.96 -21.92 14.29
N MET A 293 27.94 -21.78 13.39
CA MET A 293 27.75 -21.95 11.94
C MET A 293 27.24 -23.35 11.58
N ASP A 294 27.71 -24.38 12.30
CA ASP A 294 27.34 -25.78 12.09
C ASP A 294 26.03 -26.19 12.82
N SER A 295 25.30 -25.23 13.40
CA SER A 295 24.04 -25.51 14.09
C SER A 295 23.03 -26.17 13.15
N LYS A 296 22.41 -27.26 13.65
CA LYS A 296 21.32 -27.97 12.97
C LYS A 296 19.96 -27.34 13.20
N ASN A 297 19.82 -26.57 14.27
CA ASN A 297 18.62 -25.82 14.58
C ASN A 297 18.72 -24.45 13.93
N ASN A 298 17.58 -23.89 13.57
CA ASN A 298 17.40 -22.54 13.06
C ASN A 298 16.33 -21.79 13.88
N PRO A 299 16.61 -21.40 15.14
CA PRO A 299 15.64 -20.72 16.00
C PRO A 299 15.05 -19.49 15.31
N PHE A 300 13.72 -19.32 15.34
CA PHE A 300 13.03 -18.19 14.72
C PHE A 300 12.50 -17.24 15.79
N PHE A 301 12.78 -15.95 15.65
CA PHE A 301 12.33 -14.90 16.55
C PHE A 301 11.62 -13.78 15.79
N VAL A 302 10.48 -13.36 16.34
CA VAL A 302 9.65 -12.25 15.86
C VAL A 302 9.52 -11.18 16.94
N LYS A 303 8.99 -10.01 16.58
CA LYS A 303 8.74 -8.91 17.52
C LYS A 303 7.84 -9.40 18.67
N TYR A 304 8.20 -9.08 19.91
CA TYR A 304 7.50 -9.55 21.11
C TYR A 304 6.03 -9.12 21.15
N ALA A 305 5.72 -7.95 20.58
CA ALA A 305 4.41 -7.33 20.63
C ALA A 305 3.34 -8.00 19.75
N LEU A 306 3.74 -8.79 18.75
CA LEU A 306 2.80 -9.43 17.83
C LEU A 306 1.85 -10.38 18.56
N SER A 307 0.62 -10.47 18.11
CA SER A 307 -0.34 -11.52 18.46
C SER A 307 -0.06 -12.79 17.67
N THR A 308 -0.71 -13.90 18.01
CA THR A 308 -0.58 -15.14 17.22
C THR A 308 -1.08 -14.95 15.79
N ASN A 309 -2.14 -14.16 15.59
CA ASN A 309 -2.67 -13.87 14.25
C ASN A 309 -1.67 -13.07 13.42
N GLU A 310 -1.08 -12.00 13.97
CA GLU A 310 -0.05 -11.24 13.27
C GLU A 310 1.20 -12.10 12.97
N ILE A 311 1.51 -13.11 13.82
CA ILE A 311 2.58 -14.07 13.52
C ILE A 311 2.20 -14.98 12.35
N LEU A 312 0.95 -15.45 12.28
CA LEU A 312 0.46 -16.26 11.17
C LEU A 312 0.54 -15.46 9.87
N GLU A 313 0.10 -14.19 9.89
CA GLU A 313 0.23 -13.25 8.76
C GLU A 313 1.70 -13.05 8.34
N GLU A 314 2.64 -12.90 9.28
CA GLU A 314 4.07 -12.79 8.93
C GLU A 314 4.66 -14.10 8.37
N LEU A 315 4.18 -15.27 8.83
CA LEU A 315 4.75 -16.57 8.47
C LEU A 315 4.20 -17.13 7.16
N MET A 316 2.91 -16.97 6.91
CA MET A 316 2.26 -17.44 5.68
C MET A 316 2.57 -16.54 4.49
N GLY A 317 3.37 -15.48 4.71
CA GLY A 317 3.31 -14.30 3.85
C GLY A 317 1.91 -13.70 3.95
N HIS A 318 1.64 -12.65 3.19
CA HIS A 318 0.26 -12.42 2.83
C HIS A 318 -0.21 -13.68 2.10
N GLU A 319 -0.92 -14.61 2.77
CA GLU A 319 -1.77 -15.55 2.04
C GLU A 319 -2.52 -14.68 1.05
N HIS A 320 -2.47 -15.06 -0.22
CA HIS A 320 -3.19 -14.41 -1.31
C HIS A 320 -4.69 -14.33 -0.97
N GLU A 321 -5.11 -13.37 -0.14
CA GLU A 321 -6.28 -12.59 -0.48
C GLU A 321 -5.91 -12.05 -1.86
N GLU A 322 -6.55 -12.60 -2.89
CA GLU A 322 -6.39 -12.09 -4.24
C GLU A 322 -6.49 -10.56 -4.13
N GLU A 323 -5.39 -9.85 -4.44
CA GLU A 323 -5.29 -8.41 -4.23
C GLU A 323 -6.51 -7.76 -4.86
N LYS A 324 -7.20 -6.89 -4.12
CA LYS A 324 -8.41 -6.27 -4.67
C LYS A 324 -8.00 -5.27 -5.73
N ASP A 325 -8.62 -5.35 -6.90
CA ASP A 325 -8.47 -4.30 -7.90
C ASP A 325 -9.17 -3.03 -7.39
N GLU A 326 -8.36 -2.02 -7.13
CA GLU A 326 -8.75 -0.76 -6.52
C GLU A 326 -9.42 0.20 -7.50
N HIS A 327 -9.33 -0.04 -8.81
CA HIS A 327 -9.71 0.88 -9.89
C HIS A 327 -11.22 0.94 -10.14
N VAL A 328 -12.02 0.87 -9.08
CA VAL A 328 -13.49 0.80 -9.09
C VAL A 328 -14.15 1.99 -9.78
N TRP A 329 -13.48 3.14 -9.82
CA TRP A 329 -14.00 4.36 -10.44
C TRP A 329 -14.01 4.30 -11.97
N LEU A 330 -13.30 3.36 -12.59
CA LEU A 330 -13.31 3.17 -14.04
C LEU A 330 -14.56 2.43 -14.55
N SER A 331 -15.46 2.03 -13.65
CA SER A 331 -16.83 1.64 -13.97
C SER A 331 -17.82 2.80 -13.77
N LEU A 332 -18.54 3.16 -14.83
CA LEU A 332 -19.67 4.11 -14.73
C LEU A 332 -20.81 3.57 -13.85
N LYS A 333 -20.93 2.24 -13.73
CA LYS A 333 -21.94 1.60 -12.86
C LYS A 333 -21.57 1.78 -11.39
N ASN A 334 -20.30 1.58 -11.04
CA ASN A 334 -19.79 1.85 -9.70
C ASN A 334 -19.86 3.34 -9.37
N ALA A 335 -19.46 4.23 -10.28
CA ALA A 335 -19.53 5.67 -10.08
C ALA A 335 -20.95 6.16 -9.71
N LYS A 336 -21.99 5.60 -10.34
CA LYS A 336 -23.39 5.90 -10.00
C LYS A 336 -23.74 5.55 -8.55
N ILE A 337 -23.25 4.40 -8.05
CA ILE A 337 -23.46 3.94 -6.66
C ILE A 337 -22.71 4.86 -5.70
N LEU A 338 -21.43 5.09 -5.96
CA LEU A 338 -20.54 5.88 -5.10
C LEU A 338 -21.01 7.34 -5.00
N CYS A 339 -21.38 7.98 -6.12
CA CYS A 339 -21.94 9.32 -6.12
C CYS A 339 -23.19 9.44 -5.23
N LYS A 340 -24.07 8.42 -5.25
CA LYS A 340 -25.27 8.41 -4.40
C LYS A 340 -24.90 8.34 -2.92
N VAL A 341 -23.96 7.48 -2.55
CA VAL A 341 -23.48 7.36 -1.17
C VAL A 341 -22.82 8.65 -0.68
N ILE A 342 -22.02 9.31 -1.54
CA ILE A 342 -21.43 10.62 -1.24
C ILE A 342 -22.53 11.66 -0.99
N ALA A 343 -23.56 11.72 -1.84
CA ALA A 343 -24.67 12.66 -1.69
C ALA A 343 -25.51 12.40 -0.43
N ASP A 344 -25.73 11.14 -0.08
CA ASP A 344 -26.43 10.74 1.15
C ASP A 344 -25.64 11.18 2.39
N ASN A 345 -24.32 10.95 2.43
CA ASN A 345 -23.45 11.41 3.54
C ASN A 345 -23.35 12.93 3.63
N LEU A 346 -23.21 13.63 2.49
CA LEU A 346 -23.28 15.09 2.41
C LEU A 346 -24.59 15.63 3.00
N SER A 347 -25.70 14.96 2.72
CA SER A 347 -27.02 15.34 3.24
C SER A 347 -27.17 15.10 4.74
N GLU A 348 -26.39 14.20 5.34
CA GLU A 348 -26.37 13.97 6.79
C GLU A 348 -25.55 15.03 7.53
N ILE A 349 -24.40 15.44 6.97
CA ILE A 349 -23.51 16.43 7.60
C ILE A 349 -23.94 17.88 7.31
N ASP A 350 -24.67 18.10 6.20
CA ASP A 350 -25.26 19.40 5.84
C ASP A 350 -26.74 19.27 5.40
N PRO A 351 -27.66 19.07 6.38
CA PRO A 351 -29.08 18.83 6.10
C PRO A 351 -29.80 20.00 5.45
N GLU A 352 -29.31 21.24 5.60
CA GLU A 352 -29.94 22.43 5.01
C GLU A 352 -29.86 22.43 3.48
N ASN A 353 -28.87 21.75 2.91
CA ASN A 353 -28.64 21.67 1.46
C ASN A 353 -28.99 20.29 0.87
N LYS A 354 -29.58 19.39 1.66
CA LYS A 354 -29.97 18.03 1.23
C LYS A 354 -30.74 17.97 -0.10
N ASP A 355 -31.73 18.83 -0.28
CA ASP A 355 -32.54 18.84 -1.51
C ASP A 355 -31.71 19.22 -2.75
N ILE A 356 -30.69 20.05 -2.57
CA ILE A 356 -29.75 20.44 -3.62
C ILE A 356 -28.84 19.26 -3.97
N TYR A 357 -28.26 18.59 -2.97
CA TYR A 357 -27.41 17.42 -3.19
C TYR A 357 -28.17 16.28 -3.88
N SER A 358 -29.41 16.04 -3.45
CA SER A 358 -30.28 15.04 -4.07
C SER A 358 -30.62 15.38 -5.53
N ALA A 359 -30.90 16.65 -5.84
CA ALA A 359 -31.17 17.08 -7.22
C ALA A 359 -29.91 16.98 -8.10
N ASN A 360 -28.76 17.42 -7.60
CA ASN A 360 -27.49 17.40 -8.33
C ASN A 360 -27.02 15.98 -8.61
N VAL A 361 -27.03 15.10 -7.61
CA VAL A 361 -26.62 13.69 -7.81
C VAL A 361 -27.56 12.97 -8.77
N SER A 362 -28.86 13.26 -8.71
CA SER A 362 -29.83 12.68 -9.66
C SER A 362 -29.51 13.13 -11.10
N ALA A 363 -29.24 14.42 -11.30
CA ALA A 363 -28.85 14.94 -12.62
C ALA A 363 -27.51 14.36 -13.10
N TYR A 364 -26.55 14.16 -12.21
CA TYR A 364 -25.25 13.57 -12.55
C TYR A 364 -25.36 12.09 -12.90
N ILE A 365 -26.18 11.32 -12.17
CA ILE A 365 -26.48 9.91 -12.49
C ILE A 365 -27.11 9.76 -13.88
N GLU A 366 -27.95 10.70 -14.32
CA GLU A 366 -28.47 10.71 -15.70
C GLU A 366 -27.36 10.91 -16.73
N LYS A 367 -26.37 11.79 -16.47
CA LYS A 367 -25.21 11.95 -17.36
C LYS A 367 -24.37 10.66 -17.43
N LEU A 368 -24.08 10.05 -16.27
CA LEU A 368 -23.34 8.79 -16.18
C LEU A 368 -24.09 7.65 -16.89
N SER A 369 -25.41 7.61 -16.77
CA SER A 369 -26.26 6.60 -17.44
C SER A 369 -26.28 6.79 -18.95
N ALA A 370 -26.37 8.02 -19.44
CA ALA A 370 -26.28 8.30 -20.86
C ALA A 370 -24.92 7.87 -21.44
N LEU A 371 -23.81 8.15 -20.73
CA LEU A 371 -22.48 7.73 -21.16
C LEU A 371 -22.30 6.20 -21.14
N ASP A 372 -22.81 5.52 -20.11
CA ASP A 372 -22.85 4.04 -20.01
C ASP A 372 -23.62 3.41 -21.21
N GLU A 373 -24.74 4.01 -21.61
CA GLU A 373 -25.46 3.60 -22.83
C GLU A 373 -24.63 3.81 -24.10
N GLU A 374 -23.86 4.90 -24.18
CA GLU A 374 -22.97 5.15 -25.32
C GLU A 374 -21.83 4.14 -25.41
N TYR A 375 -21.21 3.77 -24.28
CA TYR A 375 -20.23 2.69 -24.23
C TYR A 375 -20.84 1.37 -24.70
N ASN A 376 -21.99 0.97 -24.17
CA ASN A 376 -22.69 -0.24 -24.58
C ASN A 376 -22.99 -0.25 -26.09
N LYS A 377 -23.52 0.86 -26.61
CA LYS A 377 -23.83 0.99 -28.03
C LYS A 377 -22.58 0.90 -28.90
N MET A 378 -21.51 1.58 -28.49
CA MET A 378 -20.23 1.56 -29.18
C MET A 378 -19.65 0.16 -29.23
N VAL A 379 -19.52 -0.51 -28.07
CA VAL A 379 -18.98 -1.86 -27.99
C VAL A 379 -19.83 -2.81 -28.81
N ASN A 380 -21.16 -2.78 -28.69
CA ASN A 380 -22.07 -3.65 -29.47
C ASN A 380 -21.99 -3.43 -31.00
N GLY A 381 -21.67 -2.22 -31.44
CA GLY A 381 -21.47 -1.90 -32.86
C GLY A 381 -20.08 -2.20 -33.40
N SER A 382 -19.11 -2.50 -32.53
CA SER A 382 -17.71 -2.74 -32.92
C SER A 382 -17.47 -4.16 -33.43
N ASN A 383 -16.58 -4.28 -34.42
CA ASN A 383 -16.19 -5.57 -34.99
C ASN A 383 -15.21 -6.34 -34.12
N ARG A 384 -14.51 -5.63 -33.22
CA ARG A 384 -13.58 -6.20 -32.24
C ARG A 384 -14.11 -6.02 -30.84
N LYS A 385 -13.75 -6.97 -29.98
CA LYS A 385 -14.11 -7.03 -28.56
C LYS A 385 -12.88 -7.20 -27.68
N ILE A 386 -11.70 -6.89 -28.22
CA ILE A 386 -10.44 -7.10 -27.53
C ILE A 386 -9.58 -5.86 -27.61
N VAL A 387 -8.95 -5.51 -26.49
CA VAL A 387 -7.95 -4.44 -26.39
C VAL A 387 -6.61 -5.03 -25.94
N LEU A 388 -5.51 -4.31 -26.20
CA LEU A 388 -4.19 -4.72 -25.73
C LEU A 388 -3.48 -3.52 -25.14
N PHE A 389 -3.04 -3.64 -23.88
CA PHE A 389 -2.25 -2.66 -23.16
C PHE A 389 -0.78 -3.07 -23.17
N GLY A 390 0.10 -2.15 -23.56
CA GLY A 390 1.54 -2.27 -23.38
C GLY A 390 1.96 -1.54 -22.11
N ASP A 391 1.28 -1.84 -21.00
CA ASP A 391 1.36 -1.14 -19.72
C ASP A 391 0.63 -1.94 -18.63
N ARG A 392 0.56 -1.41 -17.41
CA ARG A 392 -0.37 -1.88 -16.36
C ARG A 392 -1.83 -1.72 -16.76
N PHE A 393 -2.73 -2.44 -16.10
CA PHE A 393 -4.12 -2.58 -16.52
C PHE A 393 -5.17 -2.17 -15.47
N PRO A 394 -5.41 -0.86 -15.27
CA PRO A 394 -6.41 -0.39 -14.31
C PRO A 394 -7.87 -0.50 -14.82
N PHE A 395 -8.11 -1.07 -16.01
CA PHE A 395 -9.40 -1.00 -16.70
C PHE A 395 -10.27 -2.25 -16.56
N ARG A 396 -9.97 -3.14 -15.59
CA ARG A 396 -10.72 -4.38 -15.31
C ARG A 396 -12.22 -4.17 -15.22
N TYR A 397 -12.67 -3.27 -14.36
CA TYR A 397 -14.11 -3.01 -14.19
C TYR A 397 -14.77 -2.50 -15.48
N LEU A 398 -14.05 -1.72 -16.29
CA LEU A 398 -14.54 -1.22 -17.57
C LEU A 398 -14.70 -2.36 -18.59
N VAL A 399 -13.69 -3.23 -18.72
CA VAL A 399 -13.77 -4.34 -19.68
C VAL A 399 -14.82 -5.36 -19.29
N ASP A 400 -14.96 -5.66 -17.99
CA ASP A 400 -16.03 -6.51 -17.45
C ASP A 400 -17.41 -5.91 -17.73
N ASP A 401 -17.57 -4.59 -17.52
CA ASP A 401 -18.85 -3.90 -17.66
C ASP A 401 -19.44 -3.99 -19.07
N TYR A 402 -18.57 -4.06 -20.09
CA TYR A 402 -18.94 -4.04 -21.50
C TYR A 402 -18.58 -5.32 -22.26
N GLY A 403 -18.07 -6.35 -21.58
CA GLY A 403 -17.73 -7.65 -22.16
C GLY A 403 -16.62 -7.55 -23.20
N LEU A 404 -15.52 -6.90 -22.83
CA LEU A 404 -14.29 -6.84 -23.63
C LEU A 404 -13.26 -7.82 -23.08
N ASP A 405 -12.58 -8.52 -23.97
CA ASP A 405 -11.36 -9.25 -23.65
C ASP A 405 -10.17 -8.28 -23.65
N TYR A 406 -9.07 -8.64 -22.98
CA TYR A 406 -7.86 -7.84 -23.01
C TYR A 406 -6.58 -8.68 -22.90
N TYR A 407 -5.47 -8.04 -23.24
CA TYR A 407 -4.12 -8.45 -22.86
C TYR A 407 -3.41 -7.24 -22.28
N ALA A 408 -2.53 -7.41 -21.31
CA ALA A 408 -1.74 -6.33 -20.74
C ALA A 408 -0.32 -6.80 -20.39
N ALA A 409 0.58 -5.86 -20.12
CA ALA A 409 1.93 -6.18 -19.68
C ALA A 409 1.95 -6.58 -18.19
N PHE A 410 1.15 -5.91 -17.37
CA PHE A 410 1.06 -6.13 -15.92
C PHE A 410 -0.38 -5.99 -15.41
N VAL A 411 -0.61 -6.45 -14.18
CA VAL A 411 -1.83 -6.18 -13.39
C VAL A 411 -2.01 -4.69 -13.09
N GLY A 412 -3.16 -4.28 -12.56
CA GLY A 412 -3.52 -2.87 -12.35
C GLY A 412 -2.58 -2.13 -11.40
N CYS A 413 -2.28 -2.73 -10.26
CA CYS A 413 -1.46 -2.20 -9.17
C CYS A 413 0.05 -2.15 -9.46
N SER A 414 0.50 -2.66 -10.60
CA SER A 414 1.93 -2.88 -10.82
C SER A 414 2.79 -1.60 -10.81
N ALA A 415 3.94 -1.67 -10.13
CA ALA A 415 4.98 -0.66 -10.04
C ALA A 415 6.10 -0.83 -11.10
N GLU A 416 6.05 -1.89 -11.91
CA GLU A 416 7.06 -2.20 -12.91
C GLU A 416 7.17 -1.13 -14.00
N THR A 417 8.41 -0.75 -14.32
CA THR A 417 8.69 0.28 -15.34
C THR A 417 9.22 -0.29 -16.65
N GLU A 418 9.59 -1.57 -16.66
CA GLU A 418 10.08 -2.30 -17.83
C GLU A 418 9.46 -3.70 -17.90
N ALA A 419 9.02 -4.10 -19.10
CA ALA A 419 8.54 -5.45 -19.33
C ALA A 419 9.67 -6.36 -19.83
N SER A 420 9.64 -7.61 -19.38
CA SER A 420 10.49 -8.72 -19.84
C SER A 420 10.39 -8.94 -21.35
N PHE A 421 11.43 -9.55 -21.92
CA PHE A 421 11.46 -9.88 -23.34
C PHE A 421 10.31 -10.82 -23.72
N GLU A 422 9.98 -11.77 -22.85
CA GLU A 422 8.91 -12.74 -22.99
C GLU A 422 7.54 -12.04 -23.12
N THR A 423 7.26 -11.10 -22.23
CA THR A 423 6.02 -10.30 -22.22
C THR A 423 5.90 -9.45 -23.48
N VAL A 424 6.97 -8.73 -23.85
CA VAL A 424 6.99 -7.92 -25.07
C VAL A 424 6.78 -8.80 -26.31
N ALA A 425 7.46 -9.95 -26.41
CA ALA A 425 7.34 -10.86 -27.54
C ALA A 425 5.93 -11.45 -27.64
N PHE A 426 5.33 -11.83 -26.51
CA PHE A 426 3.97 -12.32 -26.42
C PHE A 426 2.96 -11.28 -26.92
N LEU A 427 2.99 -10.07 -26.37
CA LEU A 427 2.08 -8.99 -26.74
C LEU A 427 2.23 -8.62 -28.22
N SER A 428 3.47 -8.56 -28.73
CA SER A 428 3.75 -8.29 -30.15
C SER A 428 3.16 -9.37 -31.06
N LYS A 429 3.24 -10.64 -30.65
CA LYS A 429 2.65 -11.76 -31.38
C LYS A 429 1.12 -11.66 -31.39
N LYS A 430 0.48 -11.36 -30.26
CA LYS A 430 -0.98 -11.18 -30.18
C LYS A 430 -1.45 -10.00 -31.04
N MET A 431 -0.70 -8.90 -31.06
CA MET A 431 -0.96 -7.75 -31.94
C MET A 431 -1.03 -8.15 -33.42
N ASP A 432 -0.06 -8.96 -33.89
CA ASP A 432 -0.01 -9.44 -35.28
C ASP A 432 -1.08 -10.50 -35.58
N GLU A 433 -1.29 -11.46 -34.67
CA GLU A 433 -2.28 -12.55 -34.81
C GLU A 433 -3.71 -12.01 -34.91
N LEU A 434 -4.04 -11.04 -34.05
CA LEU A 434 -5.37 -10.43 -33.96
C LEU A 434 -5.53 -9.22 -34.88
N LYS A 435 -4.44 -8.77 -35.52
CA LYS A 435 -4.42 -7.59 -36.41
C LYS A 435 -5.00 -6.36 -35.71
N LEU A 436 -4.56 -6.13 -34.49
CA LEU A 436 -5.00 -4.99 -33.68
C LEU A 436 -4.44 -3.70 -34.27
N PRO A 437 -5.25 -2.62 -34.35
CA PRO A 437 -4.83 -1.37 -34.98
C PRO A 437 -3.92 -0.52 -34.08
N CYS A 438 -3.93 -0.77 -32.78
CA CYS A 438 -3.21 0.01 -31.79
C CYS A 438 -2.83 -0.82 -30.55
N VAL A 439 -1.82 -0.33 -29.84
CA VAL A 439 -1.49 -0.70 -28.46
C VAL A 439 -1.96 0.45 -27.56
N LEU A 440 -2.61 0.12 -26.46
CA LEU A 440 -3.05 1.07 -25.44
C LEU A 440 -1.98 1.21 -24.34
N THR A 441 -1.95 2.35 -23.67
CA THR A 441 -1.10 2.68 -22.51
C THR A 441 -1.89 3.63 -21.61
N ILE A 442 -1.44 3.82 -20.37
CA ILE A 442 -2.05 4.76 -19.43
C ILE A 442 -1.48 6.18 -19.59
N GLU A 443 -2.03 7.14 -18.84
CA GLU A 443 -1.52 8.50 -18.80
C GLU A 443 -0.07 8.56 -18.29
N GLY A 444 0.72 9.46 -18.88
CA GLY A 444 2.13 9.61 -18.56
C GLY A 444 2.93 10.10 -19.76
N ALA A 445 4.23 10.30 -19.55
CA ALA A 445 5.16 10.63 -20.63
C ALA A 445 5.93 9.40 -21.13
N ASN A 446 5.94 8.31 -20.37
CA ASN A 446 6.69 7.10 -20.68
C ASN A 446 5.75 6.05 -21.27
N HIS A 447 5.86 5.80 -22.58
CA HIS A 447 5.11 4.75 -23.26
C HIS A 447 6.05 3.66 -23.83
N LYS A 448 7.23 3.51 -23.23
CA LYS A 448 8.33 2.67 -23.77
C LYS A 448 7.90 1.23 -23.99
N ILE A 449 7.09 0.65 -23.11
CA ILE A 449 6.61 -0.73 -23.24
C ILE A 449 5.71 -0.85 -24.47
N ALA A 450 4.67 -0.03 -24.58
CA ALA A 450 3.79 0.02 -25.74
C ALA A 450 4.54 0.27 -27.06
N GLU A 451 5.50 1.21 -27.08
CA GLU A 451 6.36 1.48 -28.24
C GLU A 451 7.23 0.27 -28.61
N THR A 452 7.76 -0.43 -27.62
CA THR A 452 8.60 -1.63 -27.81
C THR A 452 7.78 -2.80 -28.35
N VAL A 453 6.53 -2.98 -27.87
CA VAL A 453 5.58 -3.94 -28.45
C VAL A 453 5.36 -3.63 -29.93
N VAL A 454 5.02 -2.39 -30.28
CA VAL A 454 4.82 -2.00 -31.69
C VAL A 454 6.07 -2.25 -32.53
N ALA A 455 7.26 -1.93 -32.02
CA ALA A 455 8.53 -2.12 -32.73
C ALA A 455 8.87 -3.60 -33.03
N ASN A 456 8.33 -4.52 -32.23
CA ASN A 456 8.53 -5.97 -32.37
C ASN A 456 7.41 -6.66 -33.17
N THR A 457 6.33 -5.97 -33.52
CA THR A 457 5.34 -6.48 -34.49
C THR A 457 5.94 -6.60 -35.90
N TYR A 458 5.30 -7.39 -36.76
CA TYR A 458 5.66 -7.51 -38.17
C TYR A 458 5.36 -6.23 -38.94
N ALA A 459 4.20 -5.62 -38.68
CA ALA A 459 3.72 -4.46 -39.45
C ALA A 459 4.31 -3.11 -38.98
N LYS A 460 4.64 -2.98 -37.69
CA LYS A 460 5.29 -1.80 -37.08
C LYS A 460 4.57 -0.47 -37.35
N ASN A 461 3.27 -0.52 -37.57
CA ASN A 461 2.45 0.62 -37.99
C ASN A 461 1.21 0.83 -37.11
N GLN A 462 1.07 0.03 -36.07
CA GLN A 462 0.04 0.18 -35.05
C GLN A 462 0.28 1.47 -34.28
N LYS A 463 -0.80 2.15 -33.92
CA LYS A 463 -0.71 3.38 -33.13
C LYS A 463 -0.50 3.06 -31.66
N VAL A 464 0.19 3.93 -30.94
CA VAL A 464 0.12 3.97 -29.48
C VAL A 464 -0.96 4.97 -29.11
N LEU A 465 -1.97 4.54 -28.36
CA LEU A 465 -3.05 5.41 -27.88
C LEU A 465 -3.09 5.37 -26.36
N THR A 466 -3.40 6.50 -25.74
CA THR A 466 -3.46 6.62 -24.27
C THR A 466 -4.91 6.61 -23.80
N MET A 467 -5.23 5.71 -22.87
CA MET A 467 -6.45 5.77 -22.07
C MET A 467 -6.09 6.28 -20.68
N ASP A 468 -6.88 7.21 -20.17
CA ASP A 468 -6.59 7.90 -18.92
C ASP A 468 -7.28 7.19 -17.76
N SER A 469 -6.50 6.61 -16.86
CA SER A 469 -6.98 5.89 -15.67
C SER A 469 -7.42 6.82 -14.55
N MET A 470 -7.13 8.13 -14.67
CA MET A 470 -7.38 9.19 -13.69
C MET A 470 -6.53 9.13 -12.40
N GLN A 471 -5.62 8.17 -12.25
CA GLN A 471 -4.84 8.03 -11.02
C GLN A 471 -3.82 9.16 -10.81
N SER A 472 -3.34 9.77 -11.90
CA SER A 472 -2.31 10.82 -11.87
C SER A 472 -2.84 12.21 -12.21
N THR A 473 -4.14 12.44 -12.04
CA THR A 473 -4.77 13.74 -12.36
C THR A 473 -4.30 14.84 -11.40
N THR A 474 -3.85 15.98 -11.92
CA THR A 474 -3.31 17.06 -11.07
C THR A 474 -4.34 18.15 -10.76
N SER A 475 -4.08 18.92 -9.70
CA SER A 475 -4.77 20.19 -9.42
C SER A 475 -4.71 21.19 -10.58
N SER A 476 -3.68 21.11 -11.44
CA SER A 476 -3.57 21.95 -12.63
C SER A 476 -4.55 21.51 -13.71
N ASP A 477 -4.72 20.19 -13.89
CA ASP A 477 -5.67 19.60 -14.82
C ASP A 477 -7.10 19.96 -14.47
N VAL A 478 -7.45 19.86 -13.18
CA VAL A 478 -8.74 20.30 -12.63
C VAL A 478 -8.98 21.79 -12.93
N LYS A 479 -7.98 22.66 -12.69
CA LYS A 479 -8.08 24.10 -13.00
C LYS A 479 -8.25 24.37 -14.49
N ASN A 480 -7.75 23.50 -15.34
CA ASN A 480 -7.90 23.56 -16.79
C ASN A 480 -9.24 22.98 -17.28
N GLY A 481 -10.10 22.52 -16.38
CA GLY A 481 -11.46 22.09 -16.66
C GLY A 481 -11.62 20.59 -16.89
N ILE A 482 -10.64 19.77 -16.49
CA ILE A 482 -10.81 18.32 -16.45
C ILE A 482 -11.84 17.95 -15.39
N THR A 483 -12.78 17.09 -15.79
CA THR A 483 -13.84 16.50 -14.95
C THR A 483 -13.85 14.98 -15.17
N TYR A 484 -14.34 14.20 -14.20
CA TYR A 484 -14.43 12.74 -14.29
C TYR A 484 -15.18 12.33 -15.57
N ILE A 485 -16.32 12.97 -15.85
CA ILE A 485 -17.12 12.65 -17.03
C ILE A 485 -16.38 12.97 -18.34
N SER A 486 -15.64 14.08 -18.41
CA SER A 486 -14.87 14.42 -19.61
C SER A 486 -13.73 13.44 -19.89
N VAL A 487 -13.13 12.85 -18.84
CA VAL A 487 -12.11 11.81 -19.00
C VAL A 487 -12.74 10.52 -19.50
N MET A 488 -13.88 10.12 -18.94
CA MET A 488 -14.62 8.94 -19.40
C MET A 488 -15.14 9.11 -20.84
N GLU A 489 -15.59 10.29 -21.25
CA GLU A 489 -15.95 10.59 -22.64
C GLU A 489 -14.75 10.47 -23.58
N LYS A 490 -13.57 10.98 -23.17
CA LYS A 490 -12.33 10.86 -23.94
C LYS A 490 -11.88 9.40 -24.05
N ASN A 491 -11.97 8.62 -22.98
CA ASN A 491 -11.68 7.20 -22.98
C ASN A 491 -12.61 6.42 -23.94
N LEU A 492 -13.89 6.78 -23.99
CA LEU A 492 -14.83 6.22 -24.97
C LEU A 492 -14.36 6.49 -26.41
N ASP A 493 -13.87 7.68 -26.71
CA ASP A 493 -13.37 8.02 -28.04
C ASP A 493 -12.09 7.26 -28.42
N ILE A 494 -11.18 7.03 -27.46
CA ILE A 494 -10.02 6.16 -27.66
C ILE A 494 -10.45 4.72 -27.91
N LEU A 495 -11.41 4.21 -27.14
CA LEU A 495 -11.93 2.86 -27.29
C LEU A 495 -12.65 2.66 -28.64
N LYS A 496 -13.37 3.69 -29.12
CA LYS A 496 -13.92 3.73 -30.50
C LYS A 496 -12.83 3.57 -31.55
N GLU A 497 -11.62 4.10 -31.32
CA GLU A 497 -10.50 3.93 -32.24
C GLU A 497 -9.88 2.54 -32.13
N ALA A 498 -9.73 2.01 -30.92
CA ALA A 498 -9.14 0.71 -30.66
C ALA A 498 -9.99 -0.46 -31.20
N LEU A 499 -11.32 -0.37 -31.12
CA LEU A 499 -12.24 -1.45 -31.48
C LEU A 499 -12.74 -1.43 -32.93
N LYS A 500 -12.29 -0.46 -33.75
CA LYS A 500 -12.72 -0.27 -35.16
C LYS A 500 -12.41 -1.43 -36.08
#